data_AF-A0A0J7XLZ2-F1
#
_entry.id   AF-A0A0J7XLZ2-F1
#
_cell.length_a   1.000
_cell.length_b   1.000
_cell.length_c   1.000
_cell.angle_alpha   90.00
_cell.angle_beta   90.00
_cell.angle_gamma   90.00
#
_symmetry.space_group_name_H-M   'P 1'
#
loop_
_entity.id
_entity.type
_entity.pdbx_description
1 polymer ?
#
loop_
_entity_poly.entity_id
_entity_poly.type
_entity_poly.pdbx_seq_one_letter_code
_entity_poly.pdbx_strand_id
1 'polypeptide(L)'
;MASDVIEIMTSLSAVMREETARLNAHERALDLAELANAKARLVGALEERLARLGRQEPSWSAQMDDALRERFADALGELRAASLVNAALLERQIELSADMMSAISAEAKRLTGNRTYAYGASGNLARTDLTTPISLNGEF
;
A
#
# COMPACT_ATOMS: atom_id res chain seq x y z
N MET A 1 22.21 15.87 -13.32
CA MET A 1 20.82 16.15 -13.73
C MET A 1 20.01 14.88 -13.91
N ALA A 2 20.24 14.07 -14.96
CA ALA A 2 19.62 12.74 -15.07
C ALA A 2 20.23 11.72 -14.07
N SER A 3 21.52 11.86 -13.73
CA SER A 3 22.16 11.09 -12.64
C SER A 3 21.42 11.22 -11.30
N ASP A 4 20.97 12.43 -10.96
CA ASP A 4 20.25 12.71 -9.72
C ASP A 4 18.89 11.97 -9.68
N VAL A 5 18.24 11.82 -10.83
CA VAL A 5 16.98 11.05 -10.94
C VAL A 5 17.26 9.56 -10.75
N ILE A 6 18.35 9.05 -11.34
CA ILE A 6 18.81 7.67 -11.14
C ILE A 6 19.10 7.41 -9.66
N GLU A 7 19.80 8.33 -8.97
CA GLU A 7 20.09 8.21 -7.54
C GLU A 7 18.83 8.16 -6.67
N ILE A 8 17.83 9.00 -6.97
CA ILE A 8 16.53 8.96 -6.26
C ILE A 8 15.81 7.64 -6.52
N MET A 9 15.82 7.15 -7.76
CA MET A 9 15.17 5.87 -8.12
C MET A 9 15.85 4.66 -7.47
N THR A 10 17.18 4.63 -7.43
CA THR A 10 17.94 3.60 -6.72
C THR A 10 17.64 3.63 -5.22
N SER A 11 17.62 4.82 -4.62
CA SER A 11 17.28 5.00 -3.20
C SER A 11 15.86 4.55 -2.89
N LEU A 12 14.89 4.91 -3.74
CA LEU A 12 13.51 4.48 -3.60
C LEU A 12 13.38 2.96 -3.73
N SER A 13 14.08 2.35 -4.68
CA SER A 13 14.10 0.89 -4.86
C SER A 13 14.70 0.15 -3.66
N ALA A 14 15.69 0.74 -2.99
CA ALA A 14 16.26 0.18 -1.77
C ALA A 14 15.27 0.26 -0.60
N VAL A 15 14.62 1.41 -0.39
CA VAL A 15 13.57 1.58 0.64
C VAL A 15 12.41 0.62 0.41
N MET A 16 11.99 0.42 -0.84
CA MET A 16 10.90 -0.50 -1.16
C MET A 16 11.27 -1.96 -0.89
N ARG A 17 12.50 -2.38 -1.18
CA ARG A 17 13.00 -3.73 -0.83
C ARG A 17 13.05 -3.94 0.69
N GLU A 18 13.49 -2.93 1.44
CA GLU A 18 13.50 -2.96 2.90
C GLU A 18 12.07 -3.06 3.46
N GLU A 19 11.12 -2.28 2.92
CA GLU A 19 9.70 -2.38 3.23
C GLU A 19 9.16 -3.80 2.98
N THR A 20 9.50 -4.42 1.84
CA THR A 20 9.15 -5.83 1.56
C THR A 20 9.69 -6.79 2.62
N ALA A 21 10.96 -6.62 3.02
CA ALA A 21 11.61 -7.50 3.99
C ALA A 21 10.93 -7.39 5.36
N ARG A 22 10.63 -6.17 5.81
CA ARG A 22 9.98 -5.93 7.10
C ARG A 22 8.52 -6.38 7.16
N LEU A 23 7.78 -6.20 6.06
CA LEU A 23 6.42 -6.73 5.97
C LEU A 23 6.40 -8.26 6.06
N ASN A 24 7.37 -8.94 5.43
CA ASN A 24 7.54 -10.40 5.57
C ASN A 24 7.94 -10.82 7.01
N ALA A 25 8.77 -10.02 7.67
CA ALA A 25 9.23 -10.28 9.03
C ALA A 25 8.17 -10.00 10.12
N HIS A 26 6.98 -9.49 9.75
CA HIS A 26 5.92 -9.09 10.70
C HIS A 26 6.41 -8.09 11.77
N GLU A 27 7.28 -7.16 11.38
CA GLU A 27 7.82 -6.13 12.28
C GLU A 27 6.76 -5.11 12.74
N ARG A 28 7.09 -4.31 13.77
CA ARG A 28 6.17 -3.40 14.45
C ARG A 28 5.70 -2.27 13.52
N ALA A 29 4.44 -1.86 13.70
CA ALA A 29 3.80 -0.81 12.89
C ALA A 29 4.53 0.56 12.89
N LEU A 30 5.25 0.91 13.96
CA LEU A 30 6.04 2.14 14.04
C LEU A 30 7.22 2.13 13.04
N ASP A 31 7.90 0.99 12.91
CA ASP A 31 9.06 0.82 12.03
C ASP A 31 8.64 0.86 10.55
N LEU A 32 7.40 0.44 10.24
CA LEU A 32 6.81 0.56 8.90
C LEU A 32 6.37 2.00 8.58
N ALA A 33 5.87 2.76 9.57
CA ALA A 33 5.45 4.14 9.37
C ALA A 33 6.64 5.07 9.01
N GLU A 34 7.81 4.84 9.61
CA GLU A 34 9.03 5.58 9.26
C GLU A 34 9.48 5.31 7.81
N LEU A 35 9.41 4.05 7.36
CA LEU A 35 9.70 3.68 5.98
C LEU A 35 8.72 4.29 4.99
N ALA A 36 7.42 4.25 5.31
CA ALA A 36 6.39 4.87 4.48
C ALA A 36 6.62 6.38 4.31
N ASN A 37 7.02 7.08 5.39
CA ASN A 37 7.37 8.49 5.34
C ASN A 37 8.64 8.76 4.51
N ALA A 38 9.66 7.92 4.65
CA ALA A 38 10.88 8.03 3.84
C ALA A 38 10.58 7.86 2.34
N LYS A 39 9.75 6.86 1.99
CA LYS A 39 9.25 6.61 0.63
C LYS A 39 8.47 7.81 0.08
N ALA A 40 7.54 8.37 0.86
CA ALA A 40 6.77 9.54 0.44
C ALA A 40 7.66 10.75 0.12
N ARG A 41 8.70 11.01 0.92
CA ARG A 41 9.67 12.08 0.65
C ARG A 41 10.46 11.84 -0.64
N LEU A 42 10.91 10.61 -0.87
CA LEU A 42 11.67 10.26 -2.07
C LEU A 42 10.82 10.35 -3.34
N VAL A 43 9.54 9.92 -3.28
CA VAL A 43 8.59 10.08 -4.39
C VAL A 43 8.36 11.56 -4.69
N GLY A 44 8.10 12.38 -3.68
CA GLY A 44 7.92 13.82 -3.88
C GLY A 44 9.16 14.48 -4.51
N ALA A 45 10.36 14.11 -4.07
CA ALA A 45 11.61 14.59 -4.66
C ALA A 45 11.79 14.12 -6.13
N LEU A 46 11.41 12.88 -6.44
CA LEU A 46 11.45 12.34 -7.80
C LEU A 46 10.51 13.10 -8.74
N GLU A 47 9.26 13.30 -8.33
CA GLU A 47 8.24 14.02 -9.09
C GLU A 47 8.66 15.48 -9.35
N GLU A 48 9.14 16.17 -8.31
CA GLU A 48 9.65 17.53 -8.45
C GLU A 48 10.82 17.59 -9.45
N ARG A 49 11.75 16.63 -9.36
CA ARG A 49 12.93 16.59 -10.22
C ARG A 49 12.57 16.32 -11.67
N LEU A 50 11.67 15.36 -11.92
CA LEU A 50 11.15 15.05 -13.25
C LEU A 50 10.36 16.21 -13.84
N ALA A 51 9.49 16.85 -13.04
CA ALA A 51 8.73 18.01 -13.48
C ALA A 51 9.63 19.21 -13.79
N ARG A 52 10.70 19.42 -13.01
CA ARG A 52 11.72 20.44 -13.27
C ARG A 52 12.49 20.14 -14.56
N LEU A 53 12.92 18.89 -14.76
CA LEU A 53 13.59 18.44 -15.98
C LEU A 53 12.73 18.66 -17.22
N GLY A 54 11.46 18.25 -17.18
CA GLY A 54 10.53 18.44 -18.29
C GLY A 54 10.27 19.91 -18.64
N ARG A 55 10.31 20.82 -17.66
CA ARG A 55 10.15 22.27 -17.91
C ARG A 55 11.42 22.94 -18.41
N GLN A 56 12.57 22.59 -17.85
CA GLN A 56 13.84 23.26 -18.16
C GLN A 56 14.46 22.74 -19.44
N GLU A 57 14.23 21.47 -19.76
CA GLU A 57 14.90 20.81 -20.86
C GLU A 57 13.97 19.75 -21.50
N PRO A 58 13.01 20.17 -22.35
CA PRO A 58 11.99 19.27 -22.90
C PRO A 58 12.55 18.07 -23.67
N SER A 59 13.78 18.17 -24.18
CA SER A 59 14.51 17.11 -24.90
C SER A 59 15.54 16.37 -24.04
N TRP A 60 15.51 16.50 -22.71
CA TRP A 60 16.51 15.91 -21.81
C TRP A 60 16.75 14.42 -22.03
N SER A 61 15.71 13.66 -22.39
CA SER A 61 15.80 12.21 -22.66
C SER A 61 16.59 11.89 -23.93
N ALA A 62 16.53 12.77 -24.94
CA ALA A 62 17.30 12.64 -26.18
C ALA A 62 18.77 13.08 -26.03
N GLN A 63 19.07 13.84 -24.97
CA GLN A 63 20.43 14.31 -24.66
C GLN A 63 21.24 13.32 -23.81
N MET A 64 20.61 12.26 -23.30
CA MET A 64 21.30 11.20 -22.57
C MET A 64 22.21 10.43 -23.53
N ASP A 65 23.47 10.23 -23.15
CA ASP A 65 24.33 9.26 -23.82
C ASP A 65 23.80 7.82 -23.58
N ASP A 66 24.30 6.87 -24.37
CA ASP A 66 23.80 5.50 -24.32
C ASP A 66 24.03 4.85 -22.95
N ALA A 67 25.17 5.13 -22.31
CA ALA A 67 25.50 4.58 -20.99
C ALA A 67 24.58 5.12 -19.88
N LEU A 68 24.26 6.40 -19.91
CA LEU A 68 23.34 7.03 -18.97
C LEU A 68 21.90 6.60 -19.20
N ARG A 69 21.52 6.38 -20.48
CA ARG A 69 20.20 5.87 -20.85
C ARG A 69 20.00 4.43 -20.37
N GLU A 70 21.02 3.58 -20.50
CA GLU A 70 21.00 2.22 -19.97
C GLU A 70 20.85 2.21 -18.45
N ARG A 71 21.68 2.97 -17.72
CA ARG A 71 21.57 3.11 -16.26
C ARG A 71 20.21 3.62 -15.79
N PHE A 72 19.59 4.51 -16.56
CA PHE A 72 18.26 5.02 -16.26
C PHE A 72 17.18 3.95 -16.48
N ALA A 73 17.28 3.19 -17.57
CA ALA A 73 16.38 2.08 -17.85
C ALA A 73 16.47 1.00 -16.77
N ASP A 74 17.69 0.68 -16.32
CA ASP A 74 17.93 -0.27 -15.24
C ASP A 74 17.31 0.19 -13.92
N ALA A 75 17.58 1.45 -13.52
CA ALA A 75 16.99 2.02 -12.31
C ALA A 75 15.45 2.05 -12.36
N LEU A 76 14.86 2.30 -13.55
CA LEU A 76 13.41 2.26 -13.74
C LEU A 76 12.87 0.84 -13.64
N GLY A 77 13.58 -0.13 -14.22
CA GLY A 77 13.27 -1.55 -14.14
C GLY A 77 13.26 -2.04 -12.69
N GLU A 78 14.31 -1.72 -11.92
CA GLU A 78 14.41 -2.07 -10.50
C GLU A 78 13.26 -1.45 -9.69
N LEU A 79 12.98 -0.16 -9.90
CA LEU A 79 11.89 0.53 -9.19
C LEU A 79 10.53 -0.10 -9.47
N ARG A 80 10.27 -0.44 -10.74
CA ARG A 80 9.03 -1.11 -11.15
C ARG A 80 8.92 -2.50 -10.52
N ALA A 81 9.99 -3.29 -10.54
CA ALA A 81 10.01 -4.63 -9.96
C ALA A 81 9.73 -4.58 -8.45
N ALA A 82 10.43 -3.71 -7.72
CA ALA A 82 10.21 -3.53 -6.27
C ALA A 82 8.77 -3.07 -5.96
N SER A 83 8.19 -2.22 -6.81
CA SER A 83 6.80 -1.76 -6.66
C SER A 83 5.77 -2.86 -6.84
N LEU A 84 5.95 -3.73 -7.83
CA LEU A 84 5.04 -4.86 -8.04
C LEU A 84 5.04 -5.84 -6.88
N VAL A 85 6.23 -6.14 -6.33
CA VAL A 85 6.36 -7.03 -5.17
C VAL A 85 5.66 -6.43 -3.95
N ASN A 86 5.85 -5.14 -3.66
CA ASN A 86 5.16 -4.51 -2.52
C ASN A 86 3.64 -4.48 -2.70
N ALA A 87 3.15 -4.20 -3.90
CA ALA A 87 1.71 -4.20 -4.18
C ALA A 87 1.09 -5.59 -3.94
N ALA A 88 1.69 -6.65 -4.49
CA ALA A 88 1.21 -8.01 -4.32
C ALA A 88 1.22 -8.47 -2.85
N LEU A 89 2.23 -8.06 -2.09
CA LEU A 89 2.35 -8.42 -0.68
C LEU A 89 1.30 -7.72 0.18
N LEU A 90 1.07 -6.43 -0.06
CA LEU A 90 0.02 -5.67 0.62
C LEU A 90 -1.38 -6.19 0.29
N GLU A 91 -1.64 -6.52 -0.98
CA GLU A 91 -2.91 -7.12 -1.42
C GLU A 91 -3.15 -8.44 -0.67
N ARG A 92 -2.15 -9.32 -0.61
CA ARG A 92 -2.24 -10.58 0.12
C ARG A 92 -2.53 -10.38 1.62
N GLN A 93 -1.93 -9.36 2.23
CA GLN A 93 -2.11 -9.09 3.65
C GLN A 93 -3.51 -8.50 3.96
N ILE A 94 -4.08 -7.72 3.03
CA ILE A 94 -5.45 -7.25 3.10
C ILE A 94 -6.43 -8.42 2.99
N GLU A 95 -6.23 -9.33 2.03
CA GLU A 95 -7.04 -10.55 1.89
C GLU A 95 -7.03 -11.38 3.18
N LEU A 96 -5.85 -11.69 3.72
CA LEU A 96 -5.71 -12.47 4.96
C LEU A 96 -6.40 -11.78 6.14
N SER A 97 -6.27 -10.46 6.25
CA SER A 97 -6.95 -9.70 7.31
C SER A 97 -8.47 -9.74 7.15
N ALA A 98 -8.99 -9.68 5.92
CA ALA A 98 -10.42 -9.80 5.63
C ALA A 98 -10.97 -11.19 5.97
N ASP A 99 -10.23 -12.26 5.65
CA ASP A 99 -10.57 -13.64 6.00
C ASP A 99 -10.59 -13.82 7.52
N MET A 100 -9.59 -13.30 8.23
CA MET A 100 -9.54 -13.31 9.69
C MET A 100 -10.72 -12.57 10.33
N MET A 101 -11.03 -11.35 9.85
CA MET A 101 -12.17 -10.58 10.34
C MET A 101 -13.50 -11.31 10.10
N SER A 102 -13.62 -12.01 8.97
CA SER A 102 -14.80 -12.83 8.64
C SER A 102 -14.93 -14.03 9.57
N ALA A 103 -13.83 -14.74 9.84
CA ALA A 103 -13.79 -15.86 10.78
C ALA A 103 -14.13 -15.41 12.21
N ILE A 104 -13.57 -14.30 12.68
CA ILE A 104 -13.88 -13.69 13.98
C ILE A 104 -15.37 -13.33 14.06
N SER A 105 -15.92 -12.71 13.01
CA SER A 105 -17.34 -12.34 12.95
C SER A 105 -18.26 -13.56 12.97
N ALA A 106 -17.88 -14.63 12.27
CA ALA A 106 -18.62 -15.89 12.27
C ALA A 106 -18.61 -16.57 13.66
N GLU A 107 -17.46 -16.60 14.32
CA GLU A 107 -17.32 -17.15 15.67
C GLU A 107 -18.07 -16.30 16.71
N ALA A 108 -18.01 -14.97 16.60
CA ALA A 108 -18.80 -14.07 17.45
C ALA A 108 -20.31 -14.31 17.28
N LYS A 109 -20.80 -14.51 16.04
CA LYS A 109 -22.20 -14.88 15.78
C LYS A 109 -22.56 -16.26 16.37
N ARG A 110 -21.65 -17.24 16.27
CA ARG A 110 -21.83 -18.59 16.84
C ARG A 110 -21.96 -18.55 18.37
N LEU A 111 -21.09 -17.79 19.04
CA LEU A 111 -21.07 -17.66 20.49
C LEU A 111 -22.25 -16.84 21.05
N THR A 112 -22.72 -15.83 20.31
CA THR A 112 -23.74 -14.88 20.82
C THR A 112 -25.18 -15.20 20.41
N GLY A 113 -25.39 -16.15 19.49
CA GLY A 113 -26.72 -16.62 19.09
C GLY A 113 -27.59 -15.54 18.44
N ASN A 114 -27.67 -15.56 17.10
CA ASN A 114 -28.60 -14.76 16.28
C ASN A 114 -28.54 -13.22 16.42
N ARG A 115 -27.51 -12.66 17.06
CA ARG A 115 -27.29 -11.21 17.18
C ARG A 115 -26.25 -10.73 16.16
N THR A 116 -26.62 -9.74 15.35
CA THR A 116 -25.78 -9.25 14.24
C THR A 116 -24.72 -8.28 14.76
N TYR A 117 -23.46 -8.72 14.78
CA TYR A 117 -22.31 -7.83 15.01
C TYR A 117 -21.59 -7.56 13.68
N ALA A 118 -21.18 -6.31 13.47
CA ALA A 118 -20.35 -5.89 12.34
C ALA A 118 -19.00 -5.38 12.86
N TYR A 119 -17.91 -5.91 12.31
CA TYR A 119 -16.57 -5.41 12.59
C TYR A 119 -16.33 -4.14 11.78
N GLY A 120 -16.07 -3.02 12.46
CA GLY A 120 -15.81 -1.73 11.83
C GLY A 120 -14.37 -1.61 11.32
N ALA A 121 -14.15 -0.77 10.31
CA ALA A 121 -12.86 -0.56 9.65
C ALA A 121 -11.71 -0.11 10.58
N SER A 122 -12.01 0.31 11.81
CA SER A 122 -11.06 0.72 12.85
C SER A 122 -10.76 -0.35 13.90
N GLY A 123 -11.24 -1.59 13.73
CA GLY A 123 -11.02 -2.67 14.68
C GLY A 123 -12.07 -2.79 15.80
N ASN A 124 -13.09 -1.92 15.79
CA ASN A 124 -14.16 -1.97 16.76
C ASN A 124 -15.28 -2.93 16.31
N LEU A 125 -15.67 -3.86 17.18
CA LEU A 125 -16.93 -4.60 17.04
C LEU A 125 -18.09 -3.66 17.35
N ALA A 126 -18.76 -3.16 16.31
CA ALA A 126 -19.96 -2.36 16.47
C ALA A 126 -21.17 -3.30 16.64
N ARG A 127 -21.91 -3.08 17.74
CA ARG A 127 -23.20 -3.73 17.96
C ARG A 127 -24.22 -3.08 17.04
N THR A 128 -24.68 -3.81 16.02
CA THR A 128 -25.81 -3.34 15.21
C THR A 128 -27.09 -3.84 15.88
N ASP A 129 -27.65 -3.04 16.79
CA ASP A 129 -29.01 -3.26 17.30
C ASP A 129 -29.99 -2.90 16.18
N LEU A 130 -30.10 -3.77 15.17
CA LEU A 130 -31.25 -3.75 14.29
C LEU A 130 -32.43 -4.26 15.11
N THR A 131 -33.29 -3.32 15.53
CA THR A 131 -34.63 -3.62 16.04
C THR A 131 -35.30 -4.56 15.05
N THR A 132 -35.59 -5.78 15.48
CA THR A 132 -36.31 -6.77 14.69
C THR A 132 -37.62 -6.12 14.23
N PRO A 133 -37.94 -6.06 12.92
CA PRO A 133 -39.23 -5.56 12.50
C PRO A 133 -40.30 -6.51 13.06
N ILE A 134 -41.18 -5.97 13.90
CA ILE A 134 -42.35 -6.70 14.39
C ILE A 134 -43.21 -6.98 13.15
N SER A 135 -43.26 -8.24 12.72
CA SER A 135 -44.22 -8.69 11.72
C SER A 135 -45.61 -8.63 12.36
N LEU A 136 -46.36 -7.57 12.06
CA LEU A 136 -47.79 -7.51 12.34
C LEU A 136 -48.51 -8.45 11.38
N ASN A 137 -48.68 -9.71 11.78
CA ASN A 137 -49.67 -10.59 11.17
C ASN A 137 -51.06 -10.17 11.67
N GLY A 138 -51.68 -9.24 10.95
CA GLY A 138 -53.12 -8.97 11.09
C GLY A 138 -53.89 -9.80 10.07
N GLU A 139 -54.21 -11.05 10.42
CA GLU A 139 -55.33 -11.78 9.82
C GLU A 139 -56.54 -11.68 10.78
N PHE A 140 -57.69 -11.33 10.19
CA PHE A 140 -59.06 -11.19 10.72
C PHE A 140 -59.46 -9.87 11.40
#